data_AF-A0AAW4HW91-F1
#
_entry.id   AF-A0AAW4HW91-F1
#
_cell.length_a   1.000
_cell.length_b   1.000
_cell.length_c   1.000
_cell.angle_alpha   90.00
_cell.angle_beta   90.00
_cell.angle_gamma   90.00
#
_symmetry.space_group_name_H-M   'P 1'
#
loop_
_entity.id
_entity.type
_entity.pdbx_description
1 polymer ?
#
loop_
_entity_poly.entity_id
_entity_poly.type
_entity_poly.pdbx_seq_one_letter_code
_entity_poly.pdbx_strand_id
1 'polypeptide(L)'
;MKRFFAALFTILGAITALGIFFTNKVMYLKKKTEEEVLERETKKHFRIEDFDALHKEEIHIPSQFGYDLHGYYIPAGHSTNKFMVFCHGVTVNKINSVKYANLFLKRGYNVLIYDHRRHGKTGGKTTSYGYYEKHDLKSVVDWLKNRFGTNITLGIHGESMGAATLLQYAGFVEDGADFYIADCPFSDFHGQLQHRLKVEFHLPKWPLLPLANAFLKVRDGYTIREVSPIDCIKNINNPVLFIHSKDDDYILADMTKALYEAKENNKQLYIAEHGAHACSYNENKEEYEAAVDQFLNTYVKETKNRLA
;
A
#
# COMPACT_ATOMS: atom_id res chain seq x y z
N MET A 1 13.10 -7.30 50.80
CA MET A 1 13.23 -6.12 49.92
C MET A 1 14.19 -6.36 48.74
N LYS A 2 15.50 -6.62 48.93
CA LYS A 2 16.46 -6.80 47.81
C LYS A 2 16.08 -7.87 46.77
N ARG A 3 15.61 -9.05 47.21
CA ARG A 3 15.17 -10.14 46.31
C ARG A 3 13.91 -9.79 45.51
N PHE A 4 13.01 -8.98 46.07
CA PHE A 4 11.80 -8.50 45.40
C PHE A 4 12.15 -7.51 44.28
N PHE A 5 13.03 -6.54 44.55
CA PHE A 5 13.51 -5.63 43.51
C PHE A 5 14.28 -6.36 42.41
N ALA A 6 15.14 -7.33 42.75
CA ALA A 6 15.83 -8.14 41.76
C ALA A 6 14.84 -8.90 40.84
N ALA A 7 13.81 -9.53 41.42
CA ALA A 7 12.76 -10.19 40.64
C ALA A 7 11.99 -9.22 39.74
N LEU A 8 11.64 -8.04 40.27
CA LEU A 8 10.96 -6.99 39.50
C LEU A 8 11.81 -6.49 38.32
N PHE A 9 13.10 -6.24 38.53
CA PHE A 9 14.02 -5.83 37.46
C PHE A 9 14.19 -6.91 36.40
N THR A 10 14.28 -8.19 36.80
CA THR A 10 14.35 -9.30 35.85
C THR A 10 13.08 -9.41 35.01
N ILE A 11 11.90 -9.28 35.63
CA ILE A 11 10.61 -9.30 34.92
C ILE A 11 10.51 -8.12 33.95
N LEU A 12 10.86 -6.91 34.40
CA LEU A 12 10.86 -5.72 33.55
C LEU A 12 11.85 -5.85 32.38
N GLY A 13 13.04 -6.41 32.64
CA GLY A 13 14.03 -6.70 31.61
C GLY A 13 13.52 -7.68 30.56
N ALA A 14 12.85 -8.75 30.99
CA ALA A 14 12.24 -9.74 30.08
C ALA A 14 11.11 -9.12 29.24
N ILE A 15 10.21 -8.34 29.85
CA ILE A 15 9.14 -7.62 29.15
C ILE A 15 9.73 -6.65 28.12
N THR A 16 10.80 -5.94 28.49
CA THR A 16 11.50 -4.99 27.61
C THR A 16 12.13 -5.69 26.42
N ALA A 17 12.88 -6.78 26.65
CA ALA A 17 13.49 -7.57 25.60
C ALA A 17 12.43 -8.13 24.63
N LEU A 18 11.30 -8.63 25.16
CA LEU A 18 10.20 -9.15 24.37
C LEU A 18 9.52 -8.05 23.53
N GLY A 19 9.25 -6.89 24.13
CA GLY A 19 8.69 -5.73 23.45
C GLY A 19 9.57 -5.24 22.31
N ILE A 20 10.88 -5.14 22.53
CA ILE A 20 11.87 -4.80 21.50
C ILE A 20 11.90 -5.85 20.39
N PHE A 21 11.91 -7.14 20.74
CA PHE A 21 11.93 -8.23 19.77
C PHE A 21 10.73 -8.19 18.82
N PHE A 22 9.50 -8.09 19.36
CA PHE A 22 8.30 -8.06 18.52
C PHE A 22 8.21 -6.81 17.66
N THR A 23 8.50 -5.64 18.23
CA THR A 23 8.48 -4.39 17.45
C THR A 23 9.59 -4.37 16.39
N ASN A 24 10.73 -5.04 16.62
CA ASN A 24 11.73 -5.23 15.56
C ASN A 24 11.18 -6.02 14.38
N LYS A 25 10.40 -7.08 14.63
CA LYS A 25 9.80 -7.89 13.57
C LYS A 25 8.80 -7.10 12.72
N VAL A 26 8.05 -6.17 13.33
CA VAL A 26 7.11 -5.28 12.64
C VAL A 26 7.86 -4.20 11.85
N MET A 27 8.72 -3.42 12.52
CA MET A 27 9.38 -2.25 11.93
C MET A 27 10.44 -2.61 10.87
N TYR A 28 11.07 -3.78 11.02
CA TYR A 28 12.24 -4.19 10.23
C TYR A 28 12.04 -5.52 9.51
N LEU A 29 10.84 -5.76 8.94
CA LEU A 29 10.63 -6.92 8.07
C LEU A 29 11.74 -7.05 7.03
N LYS A 30 12.15 -8.30 6.78
CA LYS A 30 13.12 -8.62 5.73
C LYS A 30 12.49 -8.24 4.39
N LYS A 31 13.16 -7.36 3.66
CA LYS A 31 12.74 -6.92 2.33
C LYS A 31 13.44 -7.78 1.29
N LYS A 32 12.77 -7.96 0.17
CA LYS A 32 13.35 -8.52 -1.04
C LYS A 32 14.14 -7.44 -1.75
N THR A 33 15.26 -7.83 -2.33
CA THR A 33 16.06 -7.01 -3.24
C THR A 33 15.28 -6.75 -4.54
N GLU A 34 15.71 -5.77 -5.32
CA GLU A 34 15.16 -5.55 -6.66
C GLU A 34 15.32 -6.80 -7.53
N GLU A 35 16.48 -7.47 -7.47
CA GLU A 35 16.76 -8.72 -8.16
C GLU A 35 15.80 -9.86 -7.77
N GLU A 36 15.55 -10.08 -6.47
CA GLU A 36 14.63 -11.12 -6.01
C GLU A 36 13.17 -10.84 -6.42
N VAL A 37 12.73 -9.58 -6.38
CA VAL A 37 11.39 -9.19 -6.85
C VAL A 37 11.31 -9.39 -8.36
N LEU A 38 12.34 -8.93 -9.08
CA LEU A 38 12.41 -9.04 -10.51
C LEU A 38 12.36 -10.49 -10.98
N GLU A 39 13.19 -11.38 -10.43
CA GLU A 39 13.17 -12.80 -10.78
C GLU A 39 11.79 -13.43 -10.58
N ARG A 40 11.10 -13.07 -9.48
CA ARG A 40 9.75 -13.57 -9.19
C ARG A 40 8.76 -13.06 -10.23
N GLU A 41 8.79 -11.78 -10.56
CA GLU A 41 7.85 -11.19 -11.53
C GLU A 41 8.14 -11.65 -12.96
N THR A 42 9.42 -11.80 -13.35
CA THR A 42 9.79 -12.26 -14.70
C THR A 42 9.44 -13.71 -14.94
N LYS A 43 9.59 -14.58 -13.93
CA LYS A 43 9.19 -16.00 -14.03
C LYS A 43 7.69 -16.19 -14.22
N LYS A 44 6.86 -15.17 -13.94
CA LYS A 44 5.42 -15.35 -13.85
C LYS A 44 4.57 -14.37 -14.67
N HIS A 45 5.03 -13.14 -14.93
CA HIS A 45 4.09 -12.03 -15.22
C HIS A 45 4.50 -11.08 -16.35
N PHE A 46 5.78 -10.73 -16.52
CA PHE A 46 6.22 -9.84 -17.61
C PHE A 46 7.69 -10.04 -18.00
N ARG A 47 8.06 -9.67 -19.24
CA ARG A 47 9.45 -9.70 -19.69
C ARG A 47 10.17 -8.46 -19.21
N ILE A 48 11.28 -8.63 -18.49
CA ILE A 48 12.07 -7.49 -18.00
C ILE A 48 12.54 -6.57 -19.13
N GLU A 49 12.84 -7.16 -20.29
CA GLU A 49 13.20 -6.41 -21.49
C GLU A 49 12.15 -5.35 -21.85
N ASP A 50 10.86 -5.63 -21.62
CA ASP A 50 9.79 -4.68 -21.91
C ASP A 50 9.87 -3.47 -20.97
N PHE A 51 10.11 -3.70 -19.67
CA PHE A 51 10.24 -2.62 -18.70
C PHE A 51 11.55 -1.83 -18.89
N ASP A 52 12.64 -2.51 -19.21
CA ASP A 52 13.93 -1.89 -19.47
C ASP A 52 13.91 -1.04 -20.75
N ALA A 53 13.16 -1.47 -21.77
CA ALA A 53 12.96 -0.73 -23.02
C ALA A 53 12.05 0.50 -22.88
N LEU A 54 11.22 0.59 -21.82
CA LEU A 54 10.43 1.79 -21.57
C LEU A 54 11.35 2.99 -21.32
N HIS A 55 11.09 4.09 -22.04
CA HIS A 55 11.64 5.39 -21.69
C HIS A 55 11.13 5.77 -20.30
N LYS A 56 12.05 5.95 -19.35
CA LYS A 56 11.74 6.24 -17.95
C LYS A 56 12.72 7.27 -17.41
N GLU A 57 12.20 8.20 -16.63
CA GLU A 57 12.96 9.20 -15.91
C GLU A 57 13.07 8.77 -14.45
N GLU A 58 14.29 8.68 -13.94
CA GLU A 58 14.53 8.48 -12.50
C GLU A 58 14.17 9.75 -11.74
N ILE A 59 13.39 9.60 -10.66
CA ILE A 59 12.90 10.73 -9.87
C ILE A 59 13.25 10.57 -8.40
N HIS A 60 13.55 11.70 -7.78
CA HIS A 60 13.78 11.85 -6.34
C HIS A 60 12.81 12.87 -5.80
N ILE A 61 11.95 12.45 -4.87
CA ILE A 61 10.90 13.29 -4.29
C ILE A 61 11.21 13.49 -2.81
N PRO A 62 11.43 14.73 -2.35
CA PRO A 62 11.68 15.01 -0.94
C PRO A 62 10.49 14.60 -0.08
N SER A 63 10.71 13.69 0.87
CA SER A 63 9.75 13.40 1.93
C SER A 63 9.81 14.50 2.99
N GLN A 64 8.65 14.84 3.55
CA GLN A 64 8.56 15.71 4.72
C GLN A 64 9.31 15.18 5.97
N PHE A 65 9.77 13.92 5.96
CA PHE A 65 10.52 13.30 7.04
C PHE A 65 12.05 13.33 6.84
N GLY A 66 12.55 14.14 5.90
CA GLY A 66 13.98 14.42 5.76
C GLY A 66 14.79 13.34 5.03
N TYR A 67 14.15 12.61 4.12
CA TYR A 67 14.79 11.69 3.18
C TYR A 67 14.13 11.80 1.80
N ASP A 68 14.75 11.21 0.77
CA ASP A 68 14.18 11.18 -0.56
C ASP A 68 13.44 9.85 -0.84
N LEU A 69 12.28 9.98 -1.49
CA LEU A 69 11.57 8.90 -2.16
C LEU A 69 12.16 8.71 -3.55
N HIS A 70 12.48 7.47 -3.89
CA HIS A 70 13.03 7.07 -5.18
C HIS A 70 11.95 6.43 -6.05
N GLY A 71 11.94 6.76 -7.34
CA GLY A 71 11.00 6.15 -8.27
C GLY A 71 11.34 6.37 -9.73
N TYR A 72 10.39 6.02 -10.59
CA TYR A 72 10.41 6.28 -12.01
C TYR A 72 9.13 6.96 -12.47
N TYR A 73 9.29 8.00 -13.30
CA TYR A 73 8.26 8.55 -14.15
C TYR A 73 8.35 7.91 -15.54
N ILE A 74 7.24 7.40 -16.05
CA ILE A 74 7.16 6.67 -17.31
C ILE A 74 6.06 7.33 -18.17
N PRO A 75 6.42 8.09 -19.22
CA PRO A 75 5.43 8.72 -20.09
C PRO A 75 4.66 7.69 -20.92
N ALA A 76 3.40 8.00 -21.23
CA ALA A 76 2.52 7.15 -22.05
C ALA A 76 2.91 7.03 -23.54
N GLY A 77 3.99 7.70 -23.96
CA GLY A 77 4.43 7.77 -25.36
C GLY A 77 3.64 8.73 -26.25
N HIS A 78 2.64 9.43 -25.70
CA HIS A 78 1.85 10.47 -26.37
C HIS A 78 1.40 11.53 -25.36
N SER A 79 0.94 12.69 -25.87
CA SER A 79 0.42 13.76 -25.01
C SER A 79 -0.88 13.34 -24.33
N THR A 80 -0.88 13.33 -22.99
CA THR A 80 -2.02 12.95 -22.15
C THR A 80 -1.92 13.66 -20.81
N ASN A 81 -3.05 14.05 -20.23
CA ASN A 81 -3.13 14.59 -18.88
C ASN A 81 -3.56 13.55 -17.84
N LYS A 82 -3.52 12.26 -18.19
CA LYS A 82 -3.87 11.15 -17.31
C LYS A 82 -2.62 10.59 -16.63
N PHE A 83 -2.68 10.39 -15.32
CA PHE A 83 -1.57 9.93 -14.49
C PHE A 83 -2.01 8.83 -13.53
N MET A 84 -1.13 7.85 -13.30
CA MET A 84 -1.29 6.84 -12.27
C MET A 84 -0.08 6.85 -11.34
N VAL A 85 -0.33 6.83 -10.02
CA VAL A 85 0.69 6.58 -9.01
C VAL A 85 0.48 5.16 -8.44
N PHE A 86 1.55 4.40 -8.27
CA PHE A 86 1.50 3.05 -7.71
C PHE A 86 2.21 2.93 -6.35
N CYS A 87 1.49 2.37 -5.37
CA CYS A 87 1.98 2.07 -4.03
C CYS A 87 2.18 0.55 -3.89
N HIS A 88 3.42 0.10 -3.72
CA HIS A 88 3.72 -1.34 -3.65
C HIS A 88 3.43 -1.97 -2.27
N GLY A 89 3.30 -3.30 -2.23
CA GLY A 89 3.08 -4.04 -0.98
C GLY A 89 4.29 -4.06 -0.03
N VAL A 90 4.10 -4.64 1.16
CA VAL A 90 5.19 -4.79 2.13
C VAL A 90 6.23 -5.80 1.64
N THR A 91 7.51 -5.60 1.99
CA THR A 91 8.67 -6.44 1.63
C THR A 91 9.12 -6.42 0.18
N VAL A 92 8.28 -5.94 -0.74
CA VAL A 92 8.63 -5.76 -2.17
C VAL A 92 9.07 -4.32 -2.45
N ASN A 93 9.27 -3.97 -3.72
CA ASN A 93 9.68 -2.64 -4.18
C ASN A 93 8.87 -2.23 -5.42
N LYS A 94 9.14 -1.05 -5.96
CA LYS A 94 8.44 -0.47 -7.13
C LYS A 94 8.33 -1.38 -8.34
N ILE A 95 9.27 -2.31 -8.55
CA ILE A 95 9.24 -3.26 -9.67
C ILE A 95 8.01 -4.17 -9.61
N ASN A 96 7.51 -4.48 -8.40
CA ASN A 96 6.27 -5.24 -8.22
C ASN A 96 5.05 -4.55 -8.84
N SER A 97 5.07 -3.22 -8.94
CA SER A 97 3.98 -2.44 -9.50
C SER A 97 3.99 -2.41 -11.03
N VAL A 98 5.02 -2.92 -11.70
CA VAL A 98 5.17 -2.86 -13.17
C VAL A 98 4.05 -3.58 -13.90
N LYS A 99 3.57 -4.72 -13.37
CA LYS A 99 2.43 -5.46 -13.94
C LYS A 99 1.18 -4.58 -14.05
N TYR A 100 0.91 -3.77 -13.03
CA TYR A 100 -0.19 -2.81 -13.02
C TYR A 100 0.14 -1.55 -13.83
N ALA A 101 1.37 -1.06 -13.79
CA ALA A 101 1.81 0.08 -14.62
C ALA A 101 1.54 -0.19 -16.11
N ASN A 102 1.88 -1.38 -16.60
CA ASN A 102 1.66 -1.79 -17.98
C ASN A 102 0.18 -1.77 -18.37
N LEU A 103 -0.73 -2.11 -17.45
CA LEU A 103 -2.18 -2.03 -17.65
C LEU A 103 -2.63 -0.61 -18.00
N PHE A 104 -2.06 0.39 -17.31
CA PHE A 104 -2.45 1.80 -17.43
C PHE A 104 -1.68 2.55 -18.51
N LEU A 105 -0.42 2.18 -18.78
CA LEU A 105 0.32 2.68 -19.95
C LEU A 105 -0.45 2.37 -21.25
N LYS A 106 -0.95 1.14 -21.39
CA LYS A 106 -1.80 0.73 -22.52
C LYS A 106 -3.11 1.52 -22.63
N ARG A 107 -3.58 2.08 -21.52
CA ARG A 107 -4.79 2.93 -21.45
C ARG A 107 -4.49 4.43 -21.57
N GLY A 108 -3.24 4.79 -21.91
CA GLY A 108 -2.81 6.16 -22.16
C GLY A 108 -2.63 7.01 -20.90
N TYR A 109 -2.27 6.39 -19.78
CA TYR A 109 -1.84 7.08 -18.57
C TYR A 109 -0.32 7.19 -18.55
N ASN A 110 0.20 8.36 -18.18
CA ASN A 110 1.55 8.46 -17.65
C ASN A 110 1.60 7.74 -16.31
N VAL A 111 2.73 7.13 -15.99
CA VAL A 111 2.87 6.32 -14.78
C VAL A 111 3.98 6.85 -13.89
N LEU A 112 3.73 6.82 -12.59
CA LEU A 112 4.71 7.05 -11.55
C LEU A 112 4.73 5.85 -10.60
N ILE A 113 5.86 5.15 -10.55
CA ILE A 113 6.11 4.09 -9.58
C ILE A 113 7.21 4.55 -8.63
N TYR A 114 7.07 4.31 -7.34
CA TYR A 114 8.07 4.72 -6.34
C TYR A 114 8.22 3.66 -5.27
N ASP A 115 9.37 3.65 -4.61
CA ASP A 115 9.60 2.82 -3.44
C ASP A 115 9.06 3.52 -2.18
N HIS A 116 8.22 2.82 -1.41
CA HIS A 116 7.86 3.27 -0.08
C HIS A 116 9.10 3.40 0.80
N ARG A 117 8.98 4.19 1.87
CA ARG A 117 10.02 4.31 2.90
C ARG A 117 10.62 2.97 3.29
N ARG A 118 11.94 2.97 3.51
CA ARG A 118 12.76 1.81 3.83
C ARG A 118 12.87 0.76 2.70
N HIS A 119 12.17 0.89 1.58
CA HIS A 119 12.22 -0.08 0.47
C HIS A 119 13.06 0.44 -0.69
N GLY A 120 13.58 -0.50 -1.50
CA GLY A 120 14.44 -0.21 -2.65
C GLY A 120 15.51 0.84 -2.35
N LYS A 121 15.49 1.94 -3.10
CA LYS A 121 16.44 3.05 -2.94
C LYS A 121 15.89 4.23 -2.13
N THR A 122 14.63 4.15 -1.66
CA THR A 122 14.03 5.19 -0.82
C THR A 122 14.63 5.17 0.59
N GLY A 123 14.84 6.35 1.16
CA GLY A 123 15.30 6.52 2.54
C GLY A 123 14.25 6.13 3.61
N GLY A 124 14.47 6.59 4.83
CA GLY A 124 13.62 6.23 5.97
C GLY A 124 14.07 4.94 6.67
N LYS A 125 13.73 4.83 7.96
CA LYS A 125 14.33 3.84 8.87
C LYS A 125 13.47 2.60 9.06
N THR A 126 12.15 2.77 9.05
CA THR A 126 11.16 1.78 9.51
C THR A 126 10.02 1.69 8.50
N THR A 127 9.37 0.53 8.45
CA THR A 127 8.11 0.36 7.73
C THR A 127 6.96 0.53 8.71
N SER A 128 6.01 1.40 8.38
CA SER A 128 4.91 1.76 9.28
C SER A 128 3.52 1.45 8.73
N TYR A 129 3.46 0.66 7.67
CA TYR A 129 2.24 0.04 7.13
C TYR A 129 1.15 1.04 6.71
N GLY A 130 1.52 2.27 6.40
CA GLY A 130 0.61 3.34 6.02
C GLY A 130 0.62 4.53 6.98
N TYR A 131 1.22 4.41 8.18
CA TYR A 131 1.25 5.55 9.11
C TYR A 131 2.08 6.73 8.58
N TYR A 132 3.35 6.49 8.23
CA TYR A 132 4.21 7.51 7.62
C TYR A 132 4.07 7.49 6.09
N GLU A 133 3.85 6.32 5.49
CA GLU A 133 3.76 6.15 4.04
C GLU A 133 2.62 6.97 3.41
N LYS A 134 1.51 7.24 4.14
CA LYS A 134 0.43 8.11 3.63
C LYS A 134 0.87 9.54 3.39
N HIS A 135 1.83 10.04 4.16
CA HIS A 135 2.37 11.38 3.97
C HIS A 135 3.50 11.42 2.95
N ASP A 136 4.25 10.32 2.82
CA ASP A 136 5.16 10.14 1.68
C ASP A 136 4.35 10.16 0.37
N LEU A 137 3.22 9.46 0.31
CA LEU A 137 2.30 9.49 -0.83
C LEU A 137 1.77 10.91 -1.11
N LYS A 138 1.45 11.70 -0.06
CA LYS A 138 1.13 13.12 -0.26
C LYS A 138 2.27 13.87 -0.96
N SER A 139 3.51 13.68 -0.53
CA SER A 139 4.68 14.31 -1.15
C SER A 139 4.80 13.93 -2.63
N VAL A 140 4.48 12.67 -2.97
CA VAL A 140 4.43 12.18 -4.35
C VAL A 140 3.34 12.88 -5.17
N VAL A 141 2.12 12.98 -4.64
CA VAL A 141 1.00 13.65 -5.31
C VAL A 141 1.27 15.13 -5.52
N ASP A 142 1.81 15.81 -4.50
CA ASP A 142 2.16 17.23 -4.57
C ASP A 142 3.26 17.47 -5.62
N TRP A 143 4.30 16.63 -5.64
CA TRP A 143 5.36 16.71 -6.66
C TRP A 143 4.80 16.57 -8.07
N LEU A 144 3.89 15.62 -8.29
CA LEU A 144 3.27 15.37 -9.58
C LEU A 144 2.42 16.58 -10.02
N LYS A 145 1.56 17.10 -9.15
CA LYS A 145 0.72 18.28 -9.43
C LYS A 145 1.55 19.54 -9.65
N ASN A 146 2.63 19.73 -8.90
CA ASN A 146 3.53 20.87 -9.08
C ASN A 146 4.27 20.82 -10.43
N ARG A 147 4.64 19.62 -10.88
CA ARG A 147 5.38 19.43 -12.13
C ARG A 147 4.50 19.49 -13.37
N PHE A 148 3.31 18.88 -13.33
CA PHE A 148 2.45 18.71 -14.51
C PHE A 148 1.18 19.57 -14.47
N GLY A 149 0.98 20.33 -13.41
CA GLY A 149 -0.22 21.12 -13.17
C GLY A 149 -1.33 20.33 -12.49
N THR A 150 -2.37 21.05 -12.04
CA THR A 150 -3.52 20.49 -11.33
C THR A 150 -4.66 20.05 -12.27
N ASN A 151 -4.64 20.46 -13.54
CA ASN A 151 -5.63 20.06 -14.55
C ASN A 151 -5.29 18.70 -15.19
N ILE A 152 -5.20 17.69 -14.34
CA ILE A 152 -4.87 16.31 -14.69
C ILE A 152 -5.95 15.36 -14.21
N THR A 153 -5.97 14.15 -14.75
CA THR A 153 -6.71 13.03 -14.18
C THR A 153 -5.73 12.11 -13.47
N LEU A 154 -5.79 12.06 -12.15
CA LEU A 154 -4.88 11.31 -11.31
C LEU A 154 -5.61 10.11 -10.67
N GLY A 155 -5.13 8.91 -10.97
CA GLY A 155 -5.49 7.71 -10.22
C GLY A 155 -4.36 7.25 -9.30
N ILE A 156 -4.71 6.60 -8.20
CA ILE A 156 -3.74 5.95 -7.33
C ILE A 156 -4.12 4.47 -7.16
N HIS A 157 -3.18 3.59 -7.51
CA HIS A 157 -3.31 2.15 -7.28
C HIS A 157 -2.37 1.74 -6.15
N GLY A 158 -2.81 0.78 -5.33
CA GLY A 158 -1.96 0.15 -4.34
C GLY A 158 -2.29 -1.31 -4.16
N GLU A 159 -1.28 -2.08 -3.78
CA GLU A 159 -1.36 -3.51 -3.50
C GLU A 159 -1.01 -3.77 -2.03
N SER A 160 -1.81 -4.55 -1.31
CA SER A 160 -1.54 -4.96 0.07
C SER A 160 -1.31 -3.74 1.00
N MET A 161 -0.12 -3.59 1.56
CA MET A 161 0.29 -2.40 2.34
C MET A 161 0.10 -1.09 1.55
N GLY A 162 0.36 -1.09 0.25
CA GLY A 162 0.18 0.08 -0.61
C GLY A 162 -1.30 0.46 -0.76
N ALA A 163 -2.20 -0.53 -0.79
CA ALA A 163 -3.65 -0.31 -0.78
C ALA A 163 -4.12 0.30 0.56
N ALA A 164 -3.61 -0.21 1.69
CA ALA A 164 -3.89 0.40 2.99
C ALA A 164 -3.30 1.82 3.11
N THR A 165 -2.15 2.07 2.46
CA THR A 165 -1.49 3.39 2.45
C THR A 165 -2.32 4.41 1.68
N LEU A 166 -2.78 4.08 0.46
CA LEU A 166 -3.58 5.02 -0.33
C LEU A 166 -4.93 5.33 0.33
N LEU A 167 -5.55 4.35 1.00
CA LEU A 167 -6.84 4.58 1.69
C LEU A 167 -6.66 5.50 2.90
N GLN A 168 -5.55 5.35 3.63
CA GLN A 168 -5.23 6.25 4.73
C GLN A 168 -4.79 7.64 4.25
N TYR A 169 -4.11 7.74 3.11
CA TYR A 169 -3.87 9.04 2.46
C TYR A 169 -5.19 9.73 2.12
N ALA A 170 -6.06 9.05 1.36
CA ALA A 170 -7.33 9.58 0.91
C ALA A 170 -8.27 9.97 2.07
N GLY A 171 -8.31 9.15 3.14
CA GLY A 171 -9.26 9.34 4.23
C GLY A 171 -8.76 10.17 5.42
N PHE A 172 -7.45 10.25 5.67
CA PHE A 172 -6.88 11.03 6.79
C PHE A 172 -6.06 12.24 6.38
N VAL A 173 -5.49 12.26 5.18
CA VAL A 173 -4.56 13.31 4.75
C VAL A 173 -5.24 14.24 3.75
N GLU A 174 -5.62 13.69 2.60
CA GLU A 174 -6.22 14.44 1.50
C GLU A 174 -6.86 13.47 0.51
N ASP A 175 -8.11 13.71 0.11
CA ASP A 175 -8.75 13.01 -1.00
C ASP A 175 -8.27 13.58 -2.36
N GLY A 176 -6.95 13.52 -2.57
CA GLY A 176 -6.25 14.32 -3.57
C GLY A 176 -6.10 13.71 -4.96
N ALA A 177 -6.71 12.54 -5.23
CA ALA A 177 -6.74 11.89 -6.55
C ALA A 177 -8.18 11.73 -7.03
N ASP A 178 -8.39 11.66 -8.35
CA ASP A 178 -9.72 11.53 -8.96
C ASP A 178 -10.32 10.14 -8.79
N PHE A 179 -9.50 9.12 -8.55
CA PHE A 179 -9.96 7.76 -8.23
C PHE A 179 -8.86 6.92 -7.57
N TYR A 180 -9.28 5.85 -6.91
CA TYR A 180 -8.39 4.90 -6.26
C TYR A 180 -8.69 3.46 -6.64
N ILE A 181 -7.66 2.63 -6.67
CA ILE A 181 -7.77 1.18 -6.81
C ILE A 181 -7.00 0.53 -5.67
N ALA A 182 -7.74 -0.06 -4.73
CA ALA A 182 -7.20 -0.72 -3.56
C ALA A 182 -7.23 -2.25 -3.78
N ASP A 183 -6.08 -2.81 -4.13
CA ASP A 183 -5.89 -4.25 -4.35
C ASP A 183 -5.39 -4.93 -3.06
N CYS A 184 -6.19 -5.86 -2.55
CA CYS A 184 -6.03 -6.62 -1.31
C CYS A 184 -5.66 -5.83 -0.02
N PRO A 185 -6.34 -4.70 0.30
CA PRO A 185 -6.08 -3.97 1.54
C PRO A 185 -6.52 -4.75 2.79
N PHE A 186 -5.82 -4.53 3.90
CA PHE A 186 -6.36 -4.80 5.22
C PHE A 186 -7.27 -3.65 5.68
N SER A 187 -8.30 -3.96 6.49
CA SER A 187 -9.21 -2.95 7.06
C SER A 187 -8.59 -2.22 8.25
N ASP A 188 -7.87 -2.95 9.10
CA ASP A 188 -7.15 -2.43 10.25
C ASP A 188 -5.91 -3.29 10.54
N PHE A 189 -4.79 -2.65 10.88
CA PHE A 189 -3.52 -3.34 11.03
C PHE A 189 -3.48 -4.22 12.29
N HIS A 190 -4.25 -3.87 13.31
CA HIS A 190 -4.35 -4.66 14.54
C HIS A 190 -4.99 -6.04 14.28
N GLY A 191 -6.12 -6.08 13.58
CA GLY A 191 -6.79 -7.30 13.14
C GLY A 191 -5.92 -8.13 12.22
N GLN A 192 -5.19 -7.48 11.32
CA GLN A 192 -4.25 -8.18 10.43
C GLN A 192 -3.11 -8.84 11.22
N LEU A 193 -2.49 -8.14 12.16
CA LEU A 193 -1.48 -8.74 13.03
C LEU A 193 -2.06 -9.86 13.91
N GLN A 194 -3.30 -9.73 14.38
CA GLN A 194 -3.97 -10.81 15.11
C GLN A 194 -4.13 -12.08 14.27
N HIS A 195 -4.52 -11.92 13.01
CA HIS A 195 -4.65 -13.04 12.07
C HIS A 195 -3.29 -13.71 11.86
N ARG A 196 -2.24 -12.95 11.54
CA ARG A 196 -0.88 -13.49 11.35
C ARG A 196 -0.32 -14.16 12.60
N LEU A 197 -0.52 -13.59 13.79
CA LEU A 197 -0.09 -14.22 15.04
C LEU A 197 -0.74 -15.59 15.29
N LYS A 198 -2.01 -15.72 14.92
CA LYS A 198 -2.75 -16.98 15.03
C LYS A 198 -2.26 -18.02 14.02
N VAL A 199 -2.12 -17.63 12.75
CA VAL A 199 -1.80 -18.54 11.65
C VAL A 199 -0.32 -18.93 11.61
N GLU A 200 0.60 -17.97 11.76
CA GLU A 200 2.05 -18.24 11.64
C GLU A 200 2.65 -18.77 12.94
N PHE A 201 2.27 -18.19 14.08
CA PHE A 201 2.99 -18.42 15.34
C PHE A 201 2.21 -19.26 16.35
N HIS A 202 0.92 -19.51 16.13
CA HIS A 202 0.04 -20.20 17.09
C HIS A 202 0.08 -19.56 18.50
N LEU A 203 0.39 -18.25 18.57
CA LEU A 203 0.59 -17.54 19.84
C LEU A 203 -0.71 -16.90 20.34
N PRO A 204 -0.91 -16.82 21.67
CA PRO A 204 -2.06 -16.12 22.24
C PRO A 204 -1.98 -14.62 21.95
N LYS A 205 -3.12 -14.02 21.57
CA LYS A 205 -3.23 -12.57 21.24
C LYS A 205 -2.86 -11.68 22.42
N TRP A 206 -3.10 -12.16 23.63
CA TRP A 206 -2.84 -11.46 24.89
C TRP A 206 -1.69 -12.16 25.65
N PRO A 207 -0.70 -11.42 26.17
CA PRO A 207 -0.56 -9.96 26.22
C PRO A 207 0.30 -9.35 25.08
N LEU A 208 0.58 -10.08 23.99
CA LEU A 208 1.58 -9.68 22.98
C LEU A 208 1.26 -8.35 22.27
N LEU A 209 0.03 -8.13 21.83
CA LEU A 209 -0.31 -6.94 21.04
C LEU A 209 -0.33 -5.63 21.84
N PRO A 210 -0.91 -5.56 23.07
CA PRO A 210 -0.78 -4.38 23.91
C PRO A 210 0.67 -3.99 24.20
N LEU A 211 1.53 -4.99 24.44
CA LEU A 211 2.96 -4.78 24.66
C LEU A 211 3.64 -4.24 23.40
N ALA A 212 3.42 -4.88 22.24
CA ALA A 212 3.95 -4.42 20.97
C ALA A 212 3.49 -2.98 20.65
N ASN A 213 2.23 -2.65 20.95
CA ASN A 213 1.67 -1.33 20.73
C ASN A 213 2.37 -0.24 21.56
N ALA A 214 2.60 -0.50 22.85
CA ALA A 214 3.29 0.43 23.75
C ALA A 214 4.75 0.65 23.30
N PHE A 215 5.45 -0.43 22.95
CA PHE A 215 6.83 -0.34 22.48
C PHE A 215 6.91 0.35 21.11
N LEU A 216 5.96 0.13 20.21
CA LEU A 216 5.94 0.79 18.90
C LEU A 216 5.75 2.30 19.06
N LYS A 217 4.87 2.73 19.98
CA LYS A 217 4.66 4.16 20.27
C LYS A 217 5.92 4.83 20.78
N VAL A 218 6.67 4.16 21.67
CA VAL A 218 7.93 4.68 22.21
C VAL A 218 9.05 4.68 21.16
N ARG A 219 9.10 3.65 20.30
CA ARG A 219 10.23 3.43 19.38
C ARG A 219 10.09 4.12 18.03
N ASP A 220 8.87 4.30 17.55
CA ASP A 220 8.59 4.82 16.20
C ASP A 220 7.44 5.84 16.18
N GLY A 221 6.94 6.27 17.34
CA GLY A 221 6.00 7.40 17.43
C GLY A 221 4.55 7.08 17.10
N TYR A 222 4.21 5.85 16.72
CA TYR A 222 2.84 5.45 16.38
C TYR A 222 2.44 4.10 17.00
N THR A 223 1.14 3.87 17.07
CA THR A 223 0.50 2.65 17.57
C THR A 223 -0.06 1.85 16.41
N ILE A 224 -0.17 0.53 16.58
CA ILE A 224 -0.77 -0.38 15.60
C ILE A 224 -2.20 0.07 15.24
N ARG A 225 -2.93 0.63 16.21
CA ARG A 225 -4.30 1.11 16.02
C ARG A 225 -4.41 2.39 15.19
N GLU A 226 -3.34 3.19 15.13
CA GLU A 226 -3.29 4.39 14.27
C GLU A 226 -3.14 4.02 12.77
N VAL A 227 -3.01 2.72 12.45
CA VAL A 227 -2.98 2.20 11.08
C VAL A 227 -4.28 1.47 10.77
N SER A 228 -5.31 2.22 10.39
CA SER A 228 -6.68 1.73 10.33
C SER A 228 -7.47 2.37 9.18
N PRO A 229 -7.35 1.84 7.94
CA PRO A 229 -8.15 2.30 6.80
C PRO A 229 -9.67 2.35 7.06
N ILE A 230 -10.20 1.43 7.87
CA ILE A 230 -11.63 1.36 8.19
C ILE A 230 -12.13 2.60 8.94
N ASP A 231 -11.26 3.26 9.71
CA ASP A 231 -11.62 4.45 10.50
C ASP A 231 -11.74 5.71 9.63
N CYS A 232 -11.19 5.69 8.41
CA CYS A 232 -11.19 6.86 7.52
C CYS A 232 -11.88 6.65 6.17
N ILE A 233 -12.31 5.42 5.84
CA ILE A 233 -12.88 5.10 4.53
C ILE A 233 -14.12 5.96 4.18
N LYS A 234 -14.90 6.35 5.19
CA LYS A 234 -16.09 7.20 5.04
C LYS A 234 -15.76 8.64 4.62
N ASN A 235 -14.53 9.08 4.85
CA ASN A 235 -14.08 10.42 4.47
C ASN A 235 -13.65 10.50 3.00
N ILE A 236 -13.57 9.36 2.29
CA ILE A 236 -13.16 9.29 0.89
C ILE A 236 -14.40 9.48 0.01
N ASN A 237 -14.50 10.65 -0.61
CA ASN A 237 -15.60 11.01 -1.52
C ASN A 237 -15.37 10.45 -2.91
N ASN A 238 -14.12 10.49 -3.38
CA ASN A 238 -13.77 10.05 -4.72
C ASN A 238 -13.97 8.52 -4.91
N PRO A 239 -14.13 8.08 -6.17
CA PRO A 239 -14.33 6.69 -6.51
C PRO A 239 -13.24 5.74 -6.00
N VAL A 240 -13.62 4.58 -5.46
CA VAL A 240 -12.69 3.51 -5.05
C VAL A 240 -13.13 2.17 -5.65
N LEU A 241 -12.21 1.53 -6.39
CA LEU A 241 -12.31 0.13 -6.77
C LEU A 241 -11.59 -0.71 -5.73
N PHE A 242 -12.33 -1.62 -5.09
CA PHE A 242 -11.78 -2.60 -4.17
C PHE A 242 -11.60 -3.93 -4.90
N ILE A 243 -10.41 -4.52 -4.76
CA ILE A 243 -10.08 -5.80 -5.38
C ILE A 243 -9.55 -6.75 -4.31
N HIS A 244 -9.95 -8.01 -4.36
CA HIS A 244 -9.39 -9.07 -3.51
C HIS A 244 -9.55 -10.44 -4.16
N SER A 245 -8.71 -11.41 -3.81
CA SER A 245 -8.92 -12.82 -4.14
C SER A 245 -9.66 -13.58 -3.03
N LYS A 246 -10.51 -14.54 -3.38
CA LYS A 246 -11.14 -15.45 -2.39
C LYS A 246 -10.11 -16.30 -1.63
N ASP A 247 -9.02 -16.66 -2.29
CA ASP A 247 -8.01 -17.61 -1.78
C ASP A 247 -6.89 -16.92 -0.97
N ASP A 248 -7.00 -15.60 -0.71
CA ASP A 248 -6.01 -14.87 0.09
C ASP A 248 -6.09 -15.28 1.57
N ASP A 249 -5.09 -16.03 2.02
CA ASP A 249 -4.92 -16.46 3.41
C ASP A 249 -3.97 -15.53 4.20
N TYR A 250 -3.34 -14.55 3.54
CA TYR A 250 -2.45 -13.59 4.15
C TYR A 250 -3.22 -12.41 4.72
N ILE A 251 -4.03 -11.74 3.89
CA ILE A 251 -5.06 -10.77 4.30
C ILE A 251 -6.39 -11.38 3.86
N LEU A 252 -7.32 -11.55 4.79
CA LEU A 252 -8.61 -12.16 4.44
C LEU A 252 -9.47 -11.20 3.62
N ALA A 253 -10.12 -11.70 2.56
CA ALA A 253 -11.01 -10.93 1.70
C ALA A 253 -12.12 -10.17 2.45
N ASP A 254 -12.55 -10.69 3.60
CA ASP A 254 -13.54 -10.05 4.46
C ASP A 254 -13.09 -8.66 4.96
N MET A 255 -11.79 -8.40 5.08
CA MET A 255 -11.27 -7.07 5.39
C MET A 255 -11.57 -6.06 4.26
N THR A 256 -11.45 -6.49 3.01
CA THR A 256 -11.81 -5.64 1.86
C THR A 256 -13.32 -5.49 1.70
N LYS A 257 -14.10 -6.54 1.96
CA LYS A 257 -15.57 -6.44 1.99
C LYS A 257 -16.03 -5.45 3.06
N ALA A 258 -15.44 -5.48 4.26
CA ALA A 258 -15.76 -4.53 5.33
C ALA A 258 -15.47 -3.07 4.93
N LEU A 259 -14.34 -2.82 4.24
CA LEU A 259 -14.02 -1.49 3.70
C LEU A 259 -15.03 -1.06 2.62
N TYR A 260 -15.37 -1.96 1.70
CA TYR A 260 -16.36 -1.70 0.66
C TYR A 260 -17.74 -1.39 1.26
N GLU A 261 -18.19 -2.16 2.24
CA GLU A 261 -19.47 -1.94 2.91
C GLU A 261 -19.50 -0.60 3.67
N ALA A 262 -18.40 -0.24 4.33
CA ALA A 262 -18.29 1.00 5.10
C ALA A 262 -18.21 2.26 4.23
N LYS A 263 -17.70 2.19 2.98
CA LYS A 263 -17.76 3.32 2.04
C LYS A 263 -19.19 3.52 1.56
N GLU A 264 -19.68 4.75 1.52
CA GLU A 264 -21.11 5.00 1.20
C GLU A 264 -21.37 5.05 -0.31
N ASN A 265 -20.60 5.86 -1.05
CA ASN A 265 -20.84 6.15 -2.47
C ASN A 265 -19.59 5.94 -3.33
N ASN A 266 -19.77 5.91 -4.66
CA ASN A 266 -18.69 5.82 -5.66
C ASN A 266 -17.75 4.64 -5.40
N LYS A 267 -18.29 3.44 -5.31
CA LYS A 267 -17.52 2.25 -4.99
C LYS A 267 -17.82 1.13 -5.98
N GLN A 268 -16.82 0.31 -6.23
CA GLN A 268 -16.96 -0.94 -6.95
C GLN A 268 -16.15 -2.02 -6.22
N LEU A 269 -16.66 -3.25 -6.24
CA LEU A 269 -15.97 -4.41 -5.67
C LEU A 269 -15.75 -5.45 -6.75
N TYR A 270 -14.54 -5.97 -6.85
CA TYR A 270 -14.21 -7.16 -7.62
C TYR A 270 -13.55 -8.19 -6.71
N ILE A 271 -14.16 -9.37 -6.61
CA ILE A 271 -13.60 -10.51 -5.91
C ILE A 271 -13.15 -11.54 -6.96
N ALA A 272 -11.84 -11.67 -7.11
CA ALA A 272 -11.20 -12.66 -7.96
C ALA A 272 -11.50 -14.09 -7.45
N GLU A 273 -11.75 -15.02 -8.38
CA GLU A 273 -12.12 -16.38 -8.05
C GLU A 273 -10.95 -17.15 -7.45
N HIS A 274 -9.75 -16.91 -7.98
CA HIS A 274 -8.52 -17.60 -7.59
C HIS A 274 -7.38 -16.65 -7.22
N GLY A 275 -6.44 -17.17 -6.44
CA GLY A 275 -5.12 -16.56 -6.27
C GLY A 275 -4.74 -16.29 -4.83
N ALA A 276 -3.49 -16.61 -4.52
CA ALA A 276 -2.91 -16.29 -3.22
C ALA A 276 -2.78 -14.76 -3.02
N HIS A 277 -2.19 -14.35 -1.90
CA HIS A 277 -1.97 -12.94 -1.59
C HIS A 277 -1.30 -12.17 -2.74
N ALA A 278 -1.92 -11.08 -3.16
CA ALA A 278 -1.46 -10.20 -4.24
C ALA A 278 -1.35 -10.87 -5.64
N CYS A 279 -2.16 -11.92 -5.87
CA CYS A 279 -2.24 -12.62 -7.16
C CYS A 279 -3.53 -12.35 -7.95
N SER A 280 -4.44 -11.47 -7.49
CA SER A 280 -5.73 -11.23 -8.16
C SER A 280 -5.59 -10.90 -9.65
N TYR A 281 -4.68 -9.98 -10.02
CA TYR A 281 -4.43 -9.67 -11.44
C TYR A 281 -3.82 -10.83 -12.22
N ASN A 282 -2.88 -11.54 -11.60
CA ASN A 282 -2.06 -12.52 -12.30
C ASN A 282 -2.82 -13.81 -12.64
N GLU A 283 -3.75 -14.20 -11.77
CA GLU A 283 -4.51 -15.44 -11.91
C GLU A 283 -5.92 -15.23 -12.50
N ASN A 284 -6.34 -13.97 -12.67
CA ASN A 284 -7.68 -13.60 -13.16
C ASN A 284 -7.58 -12.38 -14.09
N LYS A 285 -6.64 -12.42 -15.02
CA LYS A 285 -6.22 -11.24 -15.78
C LYS A 285 -7.40 -10.59 -16.52
N GLU A 286 -8.16 -11.35 -17.30
CA GLU A 286 -9.24 -10.82 -18.13
C GLU A 286 -10.33 -10.17 -17.28
N GLU A 287 -10.74 -10.83 -16.19
CA GLU A 287 -11.75 -10.34 -15.26
C GLU A 287 -11.28 -9.12 -14.48
N TYR A 288 -10.00 -9.10 -14.07
CA TYR A 288 -9.40 -7.93 -13.41
C TYR A 288 -9.37 -6.73 -14.37
N GLU A 289 -8.92 -6.91 -15.62
CA GLU A 289 -8.92 -5.83 -16.62
C GLU A 289 -10.33 -5.33 -16.91
N ALA A 290 -11.31 -6.24 -17.03
CA ALA A 290 -12.71 -5.89 -17.22
C ALA A 290 -13.29 -5.10 -16.03
N ALA A 291 -12.96 -5.49 -14.79
CA ALA A 291 -13.38 -4.76 -13.59
C ALA A 291 -12.78 -3.34 -13.56
N VAL A 292 -11.49 -3.19 -13.92
CA VAL A 292 -10.85 -1.87 -14.03
C VAL A 292 -11.53 -1.04 -15.13
N ASP A 293 -11.78 -1.61 -16.30
CA ASP A 293 -12.41 -0.87 -17.40
C ASP A 293 -13.84 -0.44 -17.07
N GLN A 294 -14.63 -1.32 -16.44
CA GLN A 294 -15.95 -0.98 -15.93
C GLN A 294 -15.87 0.21 -14.96
N PHE A 295 -14.96 0.14 -13.99
CA PHE A 295 -14.78 1.19 -12.98
C PHE A 295 -14.39 2.54 -13.62
N LEU A 296 -13.41 2.53 -14.52
CA LEU A 296 -12.96 3.74 -15.22
C LEU A 296 -14.08 4.34 -16.09
N ASN A 297 -14.87 3.50 -16.75
CA ASN A 297 -16.00 3.95 -17.58
C ASN A 297 -17.10 4.59 -16.74
N THR A 298 -17.47 3.97 -15.61
CA THR A 298 -18.53 4.47 -14.73
C THR A 298 -18.12 5.76 -14.02
N TYR A 299 -16.90 5.84 -13.50
CA TYR A 299 -16.54 6.90 -12.55
C TYR A 299 -15.58 7.96 -13.08
N VAL A 300 -14.69 7.60 -14.02
CA VAL A 300 -13.64 8.54 -14.49
C VAL A 300 -14.08 9.28 -15.75
N LYS A 301 -14.80 8.61 -16.66
CA LYS A 301 -15.34 9.27 -17.86
C LYS A 301 -16.51 10.20 -17.56
N GLU A 302 -17.43 9.83 -16.66
CA GLU A 302 -18.59 10.66 -16.33
C GLU A 302 -18.24 11.95 -15.58
N THR A 303 -17.20 11.93 -14.74
CA THR A 303 -16.80 13.08 -13.92
C THR A 303 -16.33 14.27 -14.76
N LYS A 304 -15.70 14.03 -15.92
CA LYS A 304 -15.31 15.13 -16.84
C LYS A 304 -16.48 15.74 -17.59
N ASN A 305 -17.52 14.97 -17.91
CA ASN A 305 -18.71 15.51 -18.57
C ASN A 305 -19.57 16.39 -17.66
N ARG A 306 -19.33 16.39 -16.34
CA ARG A 306 -20.01 17.27 -15.38
C ARG A 306 -19.25 18.57 -15.07
N LEU A 307 -17.98 18.65 -15.46
CA LEU A 307 -17.08 19.79 -15.22
C LEU A 307 -16.73 20.57 -16.51
N ALA A 308 -17.20 20.09 -17.67
CA ALA A 308 -17.11 20.76 -18.96
C ALA A 308 -18.47 21.39 -19.32
#